data_AF-A0A8S4NBG4-F1
#
_entry.id   AF-A0A8S4NBG4-F1
#
_cell.length_a   1.000
_cell.length_b   1.000
_cell.length_c   1.000
_cell.angle_alpha   90.00
_cell.angle_beta   90.00
_cell.angle_gamma   90.00
#
_symmetry.space_group_name_H-M   'P 1'
#
loop_
_entity.id
_entity.type
_entity.pdbx_description
1 polymer ?
#
loop_
_entity_poly.entity_id
_entity_poly.type
_entity_poly.pdbx_seq_one_letter_code
_entity_poly.pdbx_strand_id
1 'polypeptide(L)'
;MFRTVCQEMQSPSPALPPPLPPPHHTLGPKPPKPAPQINGEVPDARESIDQRFLFCHICQETYRRPKVLPCLHSFCKPCLEDYAAQQAQDGAVPCPICNCQAVIPKEGIAGFKTNTFINSLNGGDDLANGPRRCDFCVKRGKTASAILKCLECREFLCGACSENHKLTSITMHHHTLSLADLRSGRYSREIRAIEQVTCDIHKNEVIMLYCLKCRQPICRDCKVNAHDGHDCAPLKDATERHVSKVSTLMDKLKSHMDLETKMLEDYNDYSSKLKLSHTELVRAIQQRDDELCELVHKLRDKTIEREAKLYQDEKKYIMEERDRMHGNINAMNTAHSFTENILKHGQDVDIMSLSKPILDRIASLCLPQAIPDRKKFSFQ
;
A
#
# COMPACT_ATOMS: atom_id res chain seq x y z
N MET A 1 -72.56 -15.10 56.31
CA MET A 1 -73.13 -16.29 55.66
C MET A 1 -72.00 -17.31 55.56
N PHE A 2 -71.92 -18.33 56.44
CA PHE A 2 -72.65 -19.62 56.32
C PHE A 2 -72.32 -20.28 54.96
N ARG A 3 -71.77 -21.50 54.79
CA ARG A 3 -71.54 -22.74 55.57
C ARG A 3 -70.35 -23.46 54.86
N THR A 4 -69.43 -24.20 55.49
CA THR A 4 -69.52 -25.62 55.94
C THR A 4 -70.04 -26.55 54.80
N VAL A 5 -69.49 -27.72 54.43
CA VAL A 5 -68.96 -28.86 55.20
C VAL A 5 -68.11 -29.79 54.28
N CYS A 6 -67.14 -30.42 54.93
CA CYS A 6 -66.39 -31.67 54.75
C CYS A 6 -66.92 -32.84 53.88
N GLN A 7 -65.96 -33.74 53.60
CA GLN A 7 -65.95 -35.19 53.30
C GLN A 7 -65.19 -35.44 51.97
N GLU A 8 -64.14 -36.26 51.92
CA GLU A 8 -63.98 -37.57 52.54
C GLU A 8 -62.50 -37.96 52.72
N MET A 9 -62.26 -38.78 53.73
CA MET A 9 -60.97 -39.35 54.06
C MET A 9 -60.65 -40.54 53.16
N GLN A 10 -59.44 -40.57 52.59
CA GLN A 10 -58.76 -41.80 52.23
C GLN A 10 -57.25 -41.61 52.40
N SER A 11 -56.73 -42.21 53.46
CA SER A 11 -55.32 -42.34 53.79
C SER A 11 -54.61 -43.22 52.75
N PRO A 12 -53.54 -42.73 52.08
CA PRO A 12 -52.64 -43.61 51.36
C PRO A 12 -51.58 -44.18 52.32
N SER A 13 -51.48 -45.50 52.32
CA SER A 13 -50.45 -46.30 53.00
C SER A 13 -49.02 -45.80 52.70
N PRO A 14 -48.06 -46.01 53.62
CA PRO A 14 -46.69 -45.55 53.44
C PRO A 14 -46.04 -46.24 52.24
N ALA A 15 -45.68 -45.45 51.22
CA ALA A 15 -44.89 -45.93 50.11
C ALA A 15 -43.53 -46.39 50.62
N LEU A 16 -43.19 -47.66 50.40
CA LEU A 16 -41.85 -48.19 50.63
C LEU A 16 -40.82 -47.34 49.87
N PRO A 17 -39.64 -47.04 50.48
CA PRO A 17 -38.58 -46.35 49.76
C PRO A 17 -38.14 -47.21 48.56
N PRO A 18 -37.85 -46.58 47.40
CA PRO A 18 -37.35 -47.30 46.24
C PRO A 18 -36.04 -48.02 46.59
N PRO A 19 -35.78 -49.21 46.02
CA PRO A 19 -34.55 -49.93 46.27
C PRO A 19 -33.35 -49.08 45.84
N LEU A 20 -32.32 -49.06 46.69
CA LEU A 20 -31.03 -48.41 46.39
C LEU A 20 -30.51 -48.92 45.04
N PRO A 21 -30.01 -48.01 44.16
CA PRO A 21 -29.40 -48.43 42.92
C PRO A 21 -28.21 -49.37 43.22
N PRO A 22 -27.98 -50.40 42.40
CA PRO A 22 -26.84 -51.28 42.57
C PRO A 22 -25.54 -50.45 42.51
N PRO A 23 -24.47 -50.87 43.22
CA PRO A 23 -23.22 -50.14 43.21
C PRO A 23 -22.78 -49.92 41.77
N HIS A 24 -22.64 -48.65 41.38
CA HIS A 24 -22.02 -48.30 40.11
C HIS A 24 -20.61 -48.86 40.14
N HIS A 25 -20.42 -50.01 39.49
CA HIS A 25 -19.11 -50.41 39.02
C HIS A 25 -18.52 -49.21 38.29
N THR A 26 -17.48 -48.62 38.87
CA THR A 26 -16.61 -47.66 38.20
C THR A 26 -16.13 -48.34 36.94
N LEU A 27 -16.81 -48.04 35.83
CA LEU A 27 -16.31 -48.31 34.49
C LEU A 27 -14.98 -47.59 34.42
N GLY A 28 -13.89 -48.36 34.46
CA GLY A 28 -12.57 -47.85 34.13
C GLY A 28 -12.60 -47.11 32.79
N PRO A 29 -11.65 -46.19 32.55
CA PRO A 29 -11.62 -45.39 31.35
C PRO A 29 -11.83 -46.28 30.11
N LYS A 30 -12.89 -45.99 29.37
CA LYS A 30 -13.23 -46.66 28.12
C LYS A 30 -12.00 -46.62 27.21
N PRO A 31 -11.59 -47.74 26.59
CA PRO A 31 -10.43 -47.75 25.71
C PRO A 31 -10.61 -46.68 24.62
N PRO A 32 -9.55 -45.91 24.29
CA PRO A 32 -9.64 -44.90 23.25
C PRO A 32 -10.11 -45.55 21.95
N LYS A 33 -11.03 -44.87 21.25
CA LYS A 33 -11.44 -45.27 19.89
C LYS A 33 -10.19 -45.46 19.02
N PRO A 34 -10.16 -46.45 18.12
CA PRO A 34 -9.03 -46.63 17.21
C PRO A 34 -8.78 -45.34 16.42
N ALA A 35 -7.52 -44.90 16.43
CA ALA A 35 -7.07 -43.71 15.73
C ALA A 35 -7.17 -43.89 14.20
N PRO A 36 -7.33 -42.79 13.43
CA PRO A 36 -7.34 -42.83 11.97
C PRO A 36 -6.03 -43.42 11.43
N GLN A 37 -6.10 -44.24 10.38
CA GLN A 37 -4.93 -44.80 9.72
C GLN A 37 -4.10 -43.69 9.04
N ILE A 38 -2.82 -43.59 9.41
CA ILE A 38 -1.83 -42.62 8.90
C ILE A 38 -1.31 -42.95 7.50
N ASN A 39 -2.20 -43.23 6.55
CA ASN A 39 -1.85 -43.40 5.15
C ASN A 39 -2.68 -42.42 4.31
N GLY A 40 -2.14 -41.22 4.12
CA GLY A 40 -2.71 -40.22 3.21
C GLY A 40 -1.82 -38.99 3.15
N GLU A 41 -1.33 -38.67 1.94
CA GLU A 41 -0.80 -37.35 1.61
C GLU A 41 -1.94 -36.33 1.72
N VAL A 42 -2.06 -35.70 2.89
CA VAL A 42 -2.98 -34.57 3.10
C VAL A 42 -2.19 -33.28 2.90
N PRO A 43 -2.69 -32.28 2.15
CA PRO A 43 -1.96 -31.04 1.90
C PRO A 43 -1.55 -30.35 3.22
N ASP A 44 -0.29 -29.95 3.30
CA ASP A 44 0.34 -29.39 4.50
C ASP A 44 -0.36 -28.08 4.91
N ALA A 45 -0.73 -27.95 6.18
CA ALA A 45 -1.27 -26.69 6.70
C ALA A 45 -0.28 -25.52 6.56
N ARG A 46 1.04 -25.79 6.47
CA ARG A 46 2.07 -24.77 6.20
C ARG A 46 2.09 -24.29 4.74
N GLU A 47 1.59 -25.08 3.78
CA GLU A 47 1.55 -24.68 2.36
C GLU A 47 0.38 -23.72 2.06
N SER A 48 -0.65 -23.68 2.91
CA SER A 48 -1.82 -22.80 2.77
C SER A 48 -1.75 -21.51 3.61
N ILE A 49 -0.72 -21.37 4.45
CA ILE A 49 -0.49 -20.20 5.29
C ILE A 49 0.57 -19.33 4.60
N ASP A 50 0.33 -18.01 4.52
CA ASP A 50 1.29 -17.06 3.96
C ASP A 50 2.66 -17.23 4.62
N GLN A 51 3.71 -17.40 3.81
CA GLN A 51 5.09 -17.56 4.30
C GLN A 51 5.52 -16.37 5.18
N ARG A 52 4.99 -15.17 4.94
CA ARG A 52 5.23 -13.98 5.80
C ARG A 52 4.72 -14.16 7.23
N PHE A 53 3.78 -15.09 7.45
CA PHE A 53 3.26 -15.45 8.76
C PHE A 53 4.19 -16.39 9.55
N LEU A 54 5.19 -17.00 8.88
CA LEU A 54 6.05 -18.04 9.46
C LEU A 54 7.45 -17.52 9.88
N PHE A 55 7.84 -16.33 9.41
CA PHE A 55 9.14 -15.72 9.68
C PHE A 55 9.01 -14.39 10.41
N CYS A 56 10.00 -14.08 11.26
CA CYS A 56 10.06 -12.81 11.96
C CYS A 56 10.54 -11.71 11.01
N HIS A 57 9.86 -10.57 10.97
CA HIS A 57 10.21 -9.47 10.06
C HIS A 57 11.48 -8.69 10.47
N ILE A 58 12.03 -8.93 11.67
CA ILE A 58 13.28 -8.31 12.14
C ILE A 58 14.49 -9.16 11.74
N CYS A 59 14.53 -10.43 12.16
CA CYS A 59 15.66 -11.31 11.85
C CYS A 59 15.51 -12.13 10.57
N GLN A 60 14.31 -12.14 9.96
CA GLN A 60 13.97 -12.93 8.77
C GLN A 60 14.14 -14.44 8.93
N GLU A 61 14.30 -14.91 10.16
CA GLU A 61 14.36 -16.33 10.52
C GLU A 61 13.02 -16.82 11.08
N THR A 62 12.94 -18.14 11.30
CA THR A 62 11.83 -18.75 12.04
C THR A 62 11.73 -18.16 13.45
N TYR A 63 10.49 -18.00 13.92
CA TYR A 63 10.25 -17.34 15.19
C TYR A 63 10.91 -18.06 16.38
N ARG A 64 11.63 -17.29 17.20
CA ARG A 64 12.13 -17.69 18.52
C ARG A 64 11.29 -17.00 19.59
N ARG A 65 10.43 -17.76 20.28
CA ARG A 65 9.51 -17.24 21.32
C ARG A 65 8.73 -16.00 20.84
N PRO A 66 7.86 -16.14 19.83
CA PRO A 66 7.15 -15.03 19.21
C PRO A 66 6.24 -14.31 20.19
N LYS A 67 6.35 -12.98 20.24
CA LYS A 67 5.49 -12.07 20.99
C LYS A 67 4.56 -11.32 20.04
N VAL A 68 3.28 -11.26 20.39
CA VAL A 68 2.25 -10.56 19.61
C VAL A 68 2.02 -9.16 20.20
N LEU A 69 2.17 -8.14 19.37
CA LEU A 69 1.83 -6.77 19.73
C LEU A 69 0.30 -6.52 19.60
N PRO A 70 -0.25 -5.46 20.20
CA PRO A 70 -1.68 -5.11 20.06
C PRO A 70 -2.14 -4.90 18.61
N CYS A 71 -1.24 -4.49 17.72
CA CYS A 71 -1.49 -4.38 16.28
C CYS A 71 -1.50 -5.72 15.54
N LEU A 72 -1.44 -6.85 16.26
CA LEU A 72 -1.45 -8.24 15.77
C LEU A 72 -0.20 -8.70 15.01
N HIS A 73 0.82 -7.84 14.88
CA HIS A 73 2.12 -8.26 14.38
C HIS A 73 2.91 -9.06 15.43
N SER A 74 3.60 -10.11 14.97
CA SER A 74 4.42 -10.99 15.81
C SER A 74 5.90 -10.80 15.54
N PHE A 75 6.74 -10.85 16.57
CA PHE A 75 8.20 -10.76 16.48
C PHE A 75 8.86 -11.74 17.45
N CYS A 76 10.09 -12.19 17.16
CA CYS A 76 10.88 -12.93 18.14
C CYS A 76 11.04 -12.09 19.41
N LYS A 77 10.89 -12.69 20.59
CA LYS A 77 11.17 -12.01 21.86
C LYS A 77 12.53 -11.28 21.86
N PRO A 78 13.68 -11.92 21.53
CA PRO A 78 14.97 -11.23 21.55
C PRO A 78 15.04 -10.06 20.57
N CYS A 79 14.54 -10.24 19.34
CA CYS A 79 14.51 -9.17 18.35
C CYS A 79 13.69 -7.96 18.81
N LEU A 80 12.56 -8.21 19.48
CA LEU A 80 11.71 -7.14 20.00
C LEU A 80 12.33 -6.48 21.25
N GLU A 81 13.09 -7.21 22.06
CA GLU A 81 13.89 -6.65 23.17
C GLU A 81 14.98 -5.71 22.64
N ASP A 82 15.77 -6.15 21.66
CA ASP A 82 16.84 -5.35 21.05
C ASP A 82 16.28 -4.10 20.35
N TYR A 83 15.15 -4.27 19.64
CA TYR A 83 14.47 -3.16 18.97
C TYR A 83 13.89 -2.16 19.97
N ALA A 84 13.22 -2.63 21.03
CA ALA A 84 12.68 -1.77 22.07
C ALA A 84 13.77 -1.02 22.83
N ALA A 85 14.96 -1.60 23.02
CA ALA A 85 16.08 -0.92 23.65
C ALA A 85 16.53 0.35 22.89
N GLN A 86 16.28 0.40 21.58
CA GLN A 86 16.67 1.52 20.72
C GLN A 86 15.52 2.49 20.43
N GLN A 87 14.30 1.97 20.31
CA GLN A 87 13.16 2.71 19.77
C GLN A 87 12.05 2.98 20.78
N ALA A 88 12.11 2.40 21.99
CA ALA A 88 11.09 2.64 22.99
C ALA A 88 11.18 4.08 23.54
N GLN A 89 10.05 4.76 23.54
CA GLN A 89 9.88 6.10 24.10
C GLN A 89 8.62 6.11 24.97
N ASP A 90 8.69 6.80 26.11
CA ASP A 90 7.58 6.96 27.06
C ASP A 90 6.89 5.64 27.48
N GLY A 91 7.65 4.55 27.56
CA GLY A 91 7.13 3.23 27.93
C GLY A 91 6.33 2.51 26.83
N ALA A 92 6.39 2.99 25.59
CA ALA A 92 5.82 2.32 24.42
C ALA A 92 6.90 2.01 23.37
N VAL A 93 6.67 0.97 22.58
CA VAL A 93 7.52 0.61 21.44
C VAL A 93 6.72 0.71 20.14
N PRO A 94 7.22 1.40 19.10
CA PRO A 94 6.58 1.41 17.79
C PRO A 94 6.66 0.03 17.13
N CYS A 95 5.59 -0.41 16.46
CA CYS A 95 5.66 -1.65 15.68
C CYS A 95 6.54 -1.45 14.42
N PRO A 96 7.54 -2.31 14.15
CA PRO A 96 8.38 -2.20 12.95
C PRO A 96 7.65 -2.25 11.59
N ILE A 97 6.41 -2.76 11.57
CA ILE A 97 5.63 -2.96 10.33
C ILE A 97 4.63 -1.84 10.09
N CYS A 98 3.82 -1.51 11.10
CA CYS A 98 2.73 -0.54 10.97
C CYS A 98 2.92 0.74 11.81
N ASN A 99 4.02 0.85 12.54
CA ASN A 99 4.36 1.97 13.43
C ASN A 99 3.35 2.26 14.56
N CYS A 100 2.36 1.37 14.78
CA CYS A 100 1.45 1.49 15.92
C CYS A 100 2.22 1.38 17.23
N GLN A 101 1.95 2.29 18.17
CA GLN A 101 2.57 2.30 19.48
C GLN A 101 1.99 1.19 20.38
N ALA A 102 2.87 0.31 20.85
CA ALA A 102 2.52 -0.76 21.78
C ALA A 102 3.05 -0.43 23.18
N VAL A 103 2.15 -0.19 24.12
CA VAL A 103 2.50 0.02 25.53
C VAL A 103 3.20 -1.23 26.08
N ILE A 104 4.39 -1.05 26.64
CA ILE A 104 5.19 -2.14 27.18
C ILE A 104 4.59 -2.55 28.54
N PRO A 105 4.25 -3.85 28.75
CA PRO A 105 3.78 -4.33 30.04
C PRO A 105 4.79 -4.14 31.18
N LYS A 106 4.35 -4.25 32.42
CA LYS A 106 5.22 -4.11 33.61
C LYS A 106 6.36 -5.13 33.63
N GLU A 107 6.13 -6.30 33.05
CA GLU A 107 7.08 -7.39 32.89
C GLU A 107 8.01 -7.19 31.66
N GLY A 108 7.99 -6.00 31.05
CA GLY A 108 8.73 -5.69 29.83
C GLY A 108 8.16 -6.41 28.61
N ILE A 109 9.02 -6.60 27.59
CA ILE A 109 8.66 -7.32 26.35
C ILE A 109 8.20 -8.76 26.63
N ALA A 110 8.67 -9.37 27.73
CA ALA A 110 8.23 -10.69 28.15
C ALA A 110 6.73 -10.76 28.49
N GLY A 111 6.12 -9.64 28.90
CA GLY A 111 4.70 -9.53 29.23
C GLY A 111 3.75 -9.54 28.03
N PHE A 112 4.25 -9.33 26.81
CA PHE A 112 3.42 -9.50 25.61
C PHE A 112 2.99 -10.97 25.45
N LYS A 113 1.81 -11.19 24.87
CA LYS A 113 1.27 -12.54 24.69
C LYS A 113 2.14 -13.34 23.72
N THR A 114 2.51 -14.57 24.11
CA THR A 114 3.27 -15.48 23.25
C THR A 114 2.34 -16.05 22.17
N ASN A 115 2.76 -16.03 20.91
CA ASN A 115 2.01 -16.65 19.81
C ASN A 115 2.22 -18.16 19.78
N THR A 116 1.46 -18.89 20.59
CA THR A 116 1.57 -20.36 20.68
C THR A 116 1.22 -21.04 19.37
N PHE A 117 0.34 -20.45 18.54
CA PHE A 117 -0.01 -20.99 17.23
C PHE A 117 1.18 -21.04 16.26
N ILE A 118 2.00 -19.98 16.22
CA ILE A 118 3.23 -19.94 15.40
C ILE A 118 4.27 -20.94 15.92
N ASN A 119 4.47 -21.01 17.25
CA ASN A 119 5.37 -21.98 17.87
C ASN A 119 5.00 -23.42 17.52
N SER A 120 3.72 -23.76 17.60
CA SER A 120 3.22 -25.08 17.24
C SER A 120 3.27 -25.36 15.73
N LEU A 121 3.39 -24.35 14.86
CA LEU A 121 3.62 -24.59 13.42
C LEU A 121 5.09 -24.91 13.17
N ASN A 122 6.01 -24.24 13.87
CA ASN A 122 7.46 -24.37 13.71
C ASN A 122 8.09 -25.55 14.48
N GLY A 123 7.29 -26.55 14.89
CA GLY A 123 7.80 -27.76 15.55
C GLY A 123 8.04 -27.66 17.06
N GLY A 124 7.56 -26.59 17.71
CA GLY A 124 7.70 -26.35 19.15
C GLY A 124 9.10 -25.85 19.57
N ASP A 125 9.17 -25.15 20.69
CA ASP A 125 10.43 -24.61 21.27
C ASP A 125 11.48 -25.72 21.56
N ASP A 126 11.05 -26.99 21.62
CA ASP A 126 11.91 -28.11 22.00
C ASP A 126 13.01 -28.42 20.97
N LEU A 127 12.88 -28.03 19.69
CA LEU A 127 13.87 -28.41 18.67
C LEU A 127 14.92 -27.33 18.38
N ALA A 128 14.73 -26.12 18.92
CA ALA A 128 15.62 -24.98 18.71
C ALA A 128 16.93 -25.05 19.54
N ASN A 129 16.96 -25.84 20.63
CA ASN A 129 18.09 -25.91 21.57
C ASN A 129 19.02 -27.13 21.34
N GLY A 130 19.54 -27.29 20.12
CA GLY A 130 20.59 -28.27 19.83
C GLY A 130 20.15 -29.75 19.84
N PRO A 131 21.10 -30.70 19.79
CA PRO A 131 20.80 -32.14 19.79
C PRO A 131 20.19 -32.57 21.13
N ARG A 132 19.00 -33.17 21.08
CA ARG A 132 18.30 -33.70 22.27
C ARG A 132 18.84 -35.06 22.68
N ARG A 133 18.81 -35.35 23.97
CA ARG A 133 19.21 -36.66 24.53
C ARG A 133 17.98 -37.54 24.71
N CYS A 134 18.19 -38.85 24.66
CA CYS A 134 17.15 -39.84 24.95
C CYS A 134 16.82 -39.84 26.44
N ASP A 135 15.56 -39.56 26.80
CA ASP A 135 15.12 -39.41 28.19
C ASP A 135 15.28 -40.71 28.99
N PHE A 136 15.02 -41.86 28.36
CA PHE A 136 15.21 -43.18 28.97
C PHE A 136 16.69 -43.54 29.16
N CYS A 137 17.57 -43.14 28.25
CA CYS A 137 19.01 -43.37 28.41
C CYS A 137 19.58 -42.49 29.52
N VAL A 138 19.13 -41.23 29.62
CA VAL A 138 19.53 -40.32 30.71
C VAL A 138 19.12 -40.89 32.07
N LYS A 139 17.88 -41.39 32.20
CA LYS A 139 17.40 -42.08 33.42
C LYS A 139 18.24 -43.32 33.79
N ARG A 140 18.91 -43.94 32.81
CA ARG A 140 19.82 -45.09 32.99
C ARG A 140 21.30 -44.70 33.10
N GLY A 141 21.62 -43.40 33.22
CA GLY A 141 23.00 -42.90 33.32
C GLY A 141 23.79 -42.94 32.00
N LYS A 142 23.13 -43.08 30.85
CA LYS A 142 23.77 -43.13 29.52
C LYS A 142 23.51 -41.84 28.73
N THR A 143 24.48 -41.43 27.93
CA THR A 143 24.38 -40.27 27.04
C THR A 143 24.15 -40.71 25.60
N ALA A 144 22.89 -40.97 25.24
CA ALA A 144 22.49 -41.27 23.86
C ALA A 144 21.71 -40.08 23.27
N SER A 145 22.00 -39.74 22.02
CA SER A 145 21.23 -38.73 21.27
C SER A 145 19.87 -39.29 20.87
N ALA A 146 18.83 -38.47 21.03
CA ALA A 146 17.50 -38.78 20.56
C ALA A 146 17.41 -38.52 19.05
N ILE A 147 16.65 -39.36 18.37
CA ILE A 147 16.35 -39.25 16.94
C ILE A 147 14.84 -39.18 16.68
N LEU A 148 14.02 -39.57 17.67
CA LEU A 148 12.57 -39.65 17.59
C LEU A 148 11.94 -38.99 18.83
N LYS A 149 10.73 -38.44 18.72
CA LYS A 149 9.85 -38.05 19.84
C LYS A 149 8.58 -38.90 19.76
N CYS A 150 8.16 -39.45 20.89
CA CYS A 150 6.84 -40.06 21.02
C CYS A 150 5.81 -38.99 21.40
N LEU A 151 4.69 -38.89 20.68
CA LEU A 151 3.71 -37.83 20.87
C LEU A 151 2.81 -38.06 22.10
N GLU A 152 2.49 -39.31 22.40
CA GLU A 152 1.68 -39.71 23.55
C GLU A 152 2.48 -39.65 24.85
N CYS A 153 3.72 -40.16 24.83
CA CYS A 153 4.60 -40.13 26.00
C CYS A 153 5.27 -38.77 26.20
N ARG A 154 5.39 -37.96 25.14
CA ARG A 154 6.14 -36.69 25.11
C ARG A 154 7.63 -36.82 25.42
N GLU A 155 8.18 -38.03 25.26
CA GLU A 155 9.58 -38.33 25.56
C GLU A 155 10.39 -38.46 24.26
N PHE A 156 11.66 -38.09 24.33
CA PHE A 156 12.68 -38.21 23.30
C PHE A 156 13.37 -39.57 23.38
N LEU A 157 13.45 -40.26 22.24
CA LEU A 157 13.95 -41.62 22.12
C LEU A 157 15.14 -41.70 21.15
N CYS A 158 16.19 -42.43 21.54
CA CYS A 158 17.21 -42.92 20.59
C CYS A 158 16.66 -44.12 19.81
N GLY A 159 17.35 -44.56 18.75
CA GLY A 159 16.91 -45.68 17.92
C GLY A 159 16.57 -46.94 18.72
N ALA A 160 17.49 -47.39 19.58
CA ALA A 160 17.29 -48.57 20.43
C ALA A 160 16.12 -48.41 21.44
N CYS A 161 15.94 -47.21 22.02
CA CYS A 161 14.82 -46.96 22.92
C CYS A 161 13.49 -46.91 22.17
N SER A 162 13.47 -46.40 20.94
CA SER A 162 12.26 -46.39 20.11
C SER A 162 11.85 -47.77 19.63
N GLU A 163 12.80 -48.65 19.30
CA GLU A 163 12.47 -50.02 18.91
C GLU A 163 11.82 -50.76 20.08
N ASN A 164 12.43 -50.67 21.26
CA ASN A 164 11.84 -51.24 22.48
C ASN A 164 10.48 -50.61 22.81
N HIS A 165 10.32 -49.31 22.59
CA HIS A 165 9.04 -48.60 22.75
C HIS A 165 7.97 -49.14 21.81
N LYS A 166 8.32 -49.55 20.59
CA LYS A 166 7.37 -50.16 19.65
C LYS A 166 7.06 -51.62 19.97
N LEU A 167 7.91 -52.28 20.74
CA LEU A 167 7.79 -53.70 21.08
C LEU A 167 7.03 -53.97 22.39
N THR A 168 6.61 -52.95 23.14
CA THR A 168 5.75 -53.16 24.32
C THR A 168 4.28 -53.07 23.97
N SER A 169 3.46 -53.93 24.56
CA SER A 169 2.00 -53.95 24.35
C SER A 169 1.29 -52.65 24.73
N ILE A 170 1.91 -51.82 25.58
CA ILE A 170 1.37 -50.53 26.02
C ILE A 170 1.70 -49.43 25.02
N THR A 171 2.92 -49.42 24.46
CA THR A 171 3.44 -48.30 23.66
C THR A 171 3.60 -48.60 22.18
N MET A 172 3.28 -49.82 21.72
CA MET A 172 3.31 -50.24 20.31
C MET A 172 2.41 -49.40 19.41
N HIS A 173 1.34 -48.83 19.98
CA HIS A 173 0.38 -47.97 19.26
C HIS A 173 0.73 -46.48 19.32
N HIS A 174 1.83 -46.11 19.98
CA HIS A 174 2.21 -44.71 20.12
C HIS A 174 2.88 -44.19 18.84
N HIS A 175 2.56 -42.95 18.47
CA HIS A 175 3.12 -42.28 17.32
C HIS A 175 4.51 -41.72 17.64
N THR A 176 5.52 -42.23 16.93
CA THR A 176 6.89 -41.74 17.01
C THR A 176 7.25 -40.98 15.74
N LEU A 177 7.64 -39.72 15.86
CA LEU A 177 8.09 -38.88 14.74
C LEU A 177 9.58 -38.59 14.85
N SER A 178 10.30 -38.55 13.72
CA SER A 178 11.72 -38.19 13.74
C SER A 178 11.91 -36.72 14.08
N LEU A 179 13.05 -36.35 14.68
CA LEU A 179 13.33 -34.94 14.98
C LEU A 179 13.44 -34.10 13.69
N ALA A 180 13.82 -34.71 12.57
CA ALA A 180 13.84 -34.05 11.26
C ALA A 180 12.41 -33.75 10.78
N ASP A 181 11.49 -34.70 10.93
CA ASP A 181 10.09 -34.56 10.54
C ASP A 181 9.37 -33.52 11.41
N LEU A 182 9.66 -33.48 12.72
CA LEU A 182 9.12 -32.46 13.62
C LEU A 182 9.61 -31.05 13.25
N ARG A 183 10.90 -30.92 12.87
CA ARG A 183 11.48 -29.64 12.42
C ARG A 183 10.92 -29.19 11.07
N SER A 184 10.58 -30.13 10.21
CA SER A 184 10.01 -29.82 8.89
C SER A 184 8.61 -29.19 8.98
N GLY A 185 7.92 -29.39 10.11
CA GLY A 185 6.56 -28.90 10.32
C GLY A 185 5.47 -29.64 9.54
N ARG A 186 5.85 -30.64 8.72
CA ARG A 186 4.94 -31.43 7.85
C ARG A 186 3.83 -32.16 8.63
N TYR A 187 4.12 -32.58 9.86
CA TYR A 187 3.19 -33.33 10.71
C TYR A 187 2.53 -32.45 11.79
N SER A 188 2.55 -31.13 11.62
CA SER A 188 2.08 -30.17 12.63
C SER A 188 0.59 -30.34 12.97
N ARG A 189 -0.24 -30.85 12.05
CA ARG A 189 -1.66 -31.13 12.30
C ARG A 189 -1.86 -32.37 13.19
N GLU A 190 -1.14 -33.44 12.90
CA GLU A 190 -1.17 -34.72 13.59
C GLU A 190 -0.62 -34.58 15.00
N ILE A 191 0.47 -33.83 15.17
CA ILE A 191 1.03 -33.48 16.48
C ILE A 191 -0.01 -32.75 17.33
N ARG A 192 -0.71 -31.75 16.78
CA ARG A 192 -1.76 -31.00 17.49
C ARG A 192 -2.99 -31.84 17.82
N ALA A 193 -3.29 -32.85 17.02
CA ALA A 193 -4.42 -33.75 17.28
C ALA A 193 -4.16 -34.66 18.48
N ILE A 194 -2.89 -34.97 18.77
CA ILE A 194 -2.47 -35.90 19.84
C ILE A 194 -1.98 -35.13 21.09
N GLU A 195 -1.26 -34.03 20.91
CA GLU A 195 -0.61 -33.26 21.98
C GLU A 195 -1.63 -32.33 22.68
N GLN A 196 -2.23 -32.82 23.77
CA GLN A 196 -3.16 -32.03 24.58
C GLN A 196 -2.46 -30.87 25.30
N VAL A 197 -2.96 -29.63 25.11
CA VAL A 197 -2.40 -28.45 25.77
C VAL A 197 -2.67 -28.51 27.28
N THR A 198 -1.61 -28.58 28.07
CA THR A 198 -1.66 -28.60 29.54
C THR A 198 -1.62 -27.20 30.11
N CYS A 199 -2.10 -27.05 31.35
CA CYS A 199 -2.09 -25.78 32.06
C CYS A 199 -0.67 -25.43 32.52
N ASP A 200 -0.27 -24.16 32.32
CA ASP A 200 1.05 -23.66 32.75
C ASP A 200 1.22 -23.68 34.28
N ILE A 201 0.12 -23.55 35.02
CA ILE A 201 0.09 -23.56 36.50
C ILE A 201 0.00 -25.01 37.02
N HIS A 202 -0.87 -25.81 36.40
CA HIS A 202 -1.14 -27.19 36.78
C HIS A 202 -0.62 -28.13 35.70
N LYS A 203 0.68 -28.47 35.76
CA LYS A 203 1.44 -29.13 34.67
C LYS A 203 0.85 -30.44 34.13
N ASN A 204 0.00 -31.12 34.90
CA ASN A 204 -0.63 -32.38 34.52
C ASN A 204 -2.10 -32.24 34.11
N GLU A 205 -2.69 -31.06 34.26
CA GLU A 205 -4.10 -30.82 33.96
C GLU A 205 -4.29 -30.26 32.55
N VAL A 206 -5.27 -30.81 31.85
CA VAL A 206 -5.59 -30.42 30.47
C VAL A 206 -6.52 -29.21 30.47
N ILE A 207 -6.25 -28.27 29.58
CA ILE A 207 -7.11 -27.12 29.37
C ILE A 207 -8.38 -27.56 28.63
N MET A 208 -9.53 -27.47 29.30
CA MET A 208 -10.82 -27.94 28.76
C MET A 208 -11.96 -26.92 28.89
N LEU A 209 -11.74 -25.83 29.63
CA LEU A 209 -12.74 -24.82 29.94
C LEU A 209 -12.27 -23.44 29.47
N TYR A 210 -13.21 -22.52 29.28
CA TYR A 210 -12.94 -21.12 29.00
C TYR A 210 -13.65 -20.24 30.03
N CYS A 211 -12.91 -19.42 30.76
CA CYS A 211 -13.46 -18.48 31.71
C CYS A 211 -13.96 -17.23 30.98
N LEU A 212 -15.27 -16.98 30.99
CA LEU A 212 -15.90 -15.86 30.28
C LEU A 212 -15.55 -14.51 30.91
N LYS A 213 -15.43 -14.46 32.24
CA LYS A 213 -15.07 -13.26 32.99
C LYS A 213 -13.61 -12.85 32.75
N CYS A 214 -12.68 -13.81 32.86
CA CYS A 214 -11.24 -13.56 32.72
C CYS A 214 -10.71 -13.68 31.27
N ARG A 215 -11.58 -14.08 30.33
CA ARG A 215 -11.30 -14.21 28.89
C ARG A 215 -10.07 -15.06 28.55
N GLN A 216 -9.89 -16.17 29.25
CA GLN A 216 -8.75 -17.06 29.08
C GLN A 216 -9.15 -18.54 29.21
N PRO A 217 -8.44 -19.43 28.51
CA PRO A 217 -8.66 -20.86 28.63
C PRO A 217 -8.05 -21.39 29.94
N ILE A 218 -8.76 -22.27 30.64
CA ILE A 218 -8.39 -22.77 31.96
C ILE A 218 -8.58 -24.30 32.07
N CYS A 219 -7.88 -24.94 33.01
CA CYS A 219 -8.14 -26.33 33.40
C CYS A 219 -9.18 -26.44 34.53
N ARG A 220 -9.48 -27.67 34.97
CA ARG A 220 -10.44 -27.93 36.05
C ARG A 220 -9.96 -27.38 37.40
N ASP A 221 -8.68 -27.53 37.71
CA ASP A 221 -8.11 -27.00 38.96
C ASP A 221 -8.15 -25.47 39.01
N CYS A 222 -7.86 -24.80 37.88
CA CYS A 222 -8.02 -23.35 37.79
C CYS A 222 -9.45 -22.89 38.08
N LYS A 223 -10.46 -23.67 37.65
CA LYS A 223 -11.87 -23.35 37.86
C LYS A 223 -12.27 -23.39 39.34
N VAL A 224 -11.73 -24.34 40.11
CA VAL A 224 -12.04 -24.50 41.54
C VAL A 224 -11.21 -23.54 42.40
N ASN A 225 -10.02 -23.15 41.93
CA ASN A 225 -9.12 -22.27 42.66
C ASN A 225 -9.29 -20.80 42.20
N ALA A 226 -8.39 -20.33 41.33
CA ALA A 226 -8.28 -18.92 40.96
C ALA A 226 -9.52 -18.33 40.23
N HIS A 227 -10.39 -19.20 39.68
CA HIS A 227 -11.61 -18.80 38.97
C HIS A 227 -12.88 -19.34 39.64
N ASP A 228 -12.83 -19.54 40.95
CA ASP A 228 -14.02 -19.90 41.71
C ASP A 228 -15.13 -18.83 41.54
N GLY A 229 -16.37 -19.29 41.40
CA GLY A 229 -17.52 -18.41 41.15
C GLY A 229 -17.55 -17.70 39.78
N HIS A 230 -16.58 -17.91 38.88
CA HIS A 230 -16.60 -17.27 37.55
C HIS A 230 -17.36 -18.09 36.50
N ASP A 231 -18.15 -17.46 35.64
CA ASP A 231 -18.82 -18.17 34.53
C ASP A 231 -17.80 -18.80 33.57
N CYS A 232 -17.96 -20.10 33.34
CA CYS A 232 -17.07 -20.89 32.50
C CYS A 232 -17.89 -21.79 31.58
N ALA A 233 -17.43 -21.92 30.34
CA ALA A 233 -18.02 -22.80 29.33
C ALA A 233 -17.01 -23.86 28.88
N PRO A 234 -17.46 -25.00 28.33
CA PRO A 234 -16.59 -25.92 27.62
C PRO A 234 -15.80 -25.17 26.53
N LEU A 235 -14.51 -25.47 26.42
CA LEU A 235 -13.62 -24.78 25.47
C LEU A 235 -14.14 -24.89 24.03
N LYS A 236 -14.71 -26.04 23.66
CA LYS A 236 -15.28 -26.29 22.32
C LYS A 236 -16.44 -25.32 22.02
N ASP A 237 -17.43 -25.25 22.89
CA ASP A 237 -18.60 -24.37 22.73
C ASP A 237 -18.19 -22.88 22.71
N ALA A 238 -17.26 -22.49 23.58
CA ALA A 238 -16.71 -21.14 23.59
C ALA A 238 -15.98 -20.81 22.28
N THR A 239 -15.24 -21.79 21.73
CA THR A 239 -14.55 -21.66 20.44
C THR A 239 -15.55 -21.50 19.30
N GLU A 240 -16.59 -22.33 19.22
CA GLU A 240 -17.61 -22.25 18.17
C GLU A 240 -18.31 -20.88 18.16
N ARG A 241 -18.70 -20.38 19.34
CA ARG A 241 -19.28 -19.03 19.48
C ARG A 241 -18.29 -17.93 19.07
N HIS A 242 -17.02 -18.06 19.47
CA HIS A 242 -16.00 -17.06 19.14
C HIS A 242 -15.68 -17.05 17.65
N VAL A 243 -15.52 -18.22 17.03
CA VAL A 243 -15.30 -18.38 15.59
C VAL A 243 -16.45 -17.78 14.80
N SER A 244 -17.70 -18.08 15.16
CA SER A 244 -18.87 -17.50 14.50
C SER A 244 -18.86 -15.96 14.58
N LYS A 245 -18.63 -15.40 15.78
CA LYS A 245 -18.58 -13.94 15.97
C LYS A 245 -17.44 -13.28 15.19
N VAL A 246 -16.24 -13.87 15.21
CA VAL A 246 -15.08 -13.36 14.48
C VAL A 246 -15.30 -13.48 12.98
N SER A 247 -15.88 -14.57 12.48
CA SER A 247 -16.22 -14.75 11.07
C SER A 247 -17.15 -13.64 10.58
N THR A 248 -18.22 -13.33 11.32
CA THR A 248 -19.12 -12.23 10.95
C THR A 248 -18.41 -10.87 10.94
N LEU A 249 -17.47 -10.63 11.86
CA LEU A 249 -16.67 -9.39 11.86
C LEU A 249 -15.67 -9.37 10.68
N MET A 250 -15.10 -10.50 10.31
CA MET A 250 -14.23 -10.65 9.14
C MET A 250 -14.99 -10.38 7.85
N ASP A 251 -16.22 -10.87 7.71
CA ASP A 251 -17.07 -10.60 6.55
C ASP A 251 -17.39 -9.10 6.43
N LYS A 252 -17.69 -8.44 7.56
CA LYS A 252 -17.87 -6.98 7.61
C LYS A 252 -16.60 -6.24 7.21
N LEU A 253 -15.45 -6.64 7.77
CA LEU A 253 -14.16 -6.03 7.43
C LEU A 253 -13.87 -6.18 5.93
N LYS A 254 -14.08 -7.37 5.36
CA LYS A 254 -13.92 -7.62 3.93
C LYS A 254 -14.83 -6.73 3.08
N SER A 255 -16.10 -6.62 3.44
CA SER A 255 -17.03 -5.73 2.73
C SER A 255 -16.62 -4.26 2.81
N HIS A 256 -16.03 -3.83 3.93
CA HIS A 256 -15.50 -2.48 4.10
C HIS A 256 -14.25 -2.27 3.23
N MET A 257 -13.34 -3.24 3.17
CA MET A 257 -12.18 -3.20 2.28
C MET A 257 -12.57 -3.14 0.80
N ASP A 258 -13.59 -3.92 0.40
CA ASP A 258 -14.11 -3.89 -0.97
C ASP A 258 -14.73 -2.52 -1.30
N LEU A 259 -15.45 -1.92 -0.35
CA LEU A 259 -16.01 -0.57 -0.52
C LEU A 259 -14.92 0.50 -0.63
N GLU A 260 -13.92 0.47 0.25
CA GLU A 260 -12.78 1.41 0.20
C GLU A 260 -11.99 1.27 -1.09
N THR A 261 -11.79 0.05 -1.58
CA THR A 261 -11.11 -0.21 -2.86
C THR A 261 -11.87 0.44 -4.02
N LYS A 262 -13.20 0.28 -4.06
CA LYS A 262 -14.04 0.92 -5.08
C LYS A 262 -14.00 2.45 -4.99
N MET A 263 -14.08 3.00 -3.78
CA MET A 263 -13.96 4.46 -3.60
C MET A 263 -12.61 4.97 -4.12
N LEU A 264 -11.52 4.23 -3.87
CA LEU A 264 -10.20 4.58 -4.36
C LEU A 264 -10.13 4.54 -5.90
N GLU A 265 -10.75 3.55 -6.54
CA GLU A 265 -10.89 3.47 -8.00
C GLU A 265 -11.66 4.69 -8.55
N ASP A 266 -12.78 5.06 -7.94
CA ASP A 266 -13.58 6.23 -8.31
C ASP A 266 -12.78 7.54 -8.19
N TYR A 267 -12.01 7.71 -7.11
CA TYR A 267 -11.13 8.87 -6.94
C TYR A 267 -10.01 8.92 -7.99
N ASN A 268 -9.45 7.77 -8.38
CA ASN A 268 -8.43 7.70 -9.41
C ASN A 268 -8.98 8.02 -10.80
N ASP A 269 -10.19 7.54 -11.12
CA ASP A 269 -10.89 7.87 -12.37
C ASP A 269 -11.23 9.38 -12.42
N TYR A 270 -11.75 9.93 -11.32
CA TYR A 270 -12.02 11.36 -11.22
C TYR A 270 -10.76 12.21 -11.37
N SER A 271 -9.65 11.84 -10.72
CA SER A 271 -8.36 12.51 -10.88
C SER A 271 -7.86 12.49 -12.33
N SER A 272 -8.05 11.36 -13.01
CA SER A 272 -7.66 11.19 -14.41
C SER A 272 -8.50 12.06 -15.35
N LYS A 273 -9.82 12.09 -15.15
CA LYS A 273 -10.74 12.98 -15.88
C LYS A 273 -10.41 14.45 -15.66
N LEU A 274 -10.11 14.84 -14.43
CA LEU A 274 -9.71 16.20 -14.08
C LEU A 274 -8.41 16.60 -14.81
N LYS A 275 -7.41 15.72 -14.85
CA LYS A 275 -6.15 15.95 -15.58
C LYS A 275 -6.40 16.11 -17.08
N LEU A 276 -7.21 15.25 -17.69
CA LEU A 276 -7.55 15.33 -19.11
C LEU A 276 -8.25 16.65 -19.43
N SER A 277 -9.29 17.01 -18.67
CA SER A 277 -10.01 18.28 -18.85
C SER A 277 -9.07 19.49 -18.71
N HIS A 278 -8.17 19.48 -17.73
CA HIS A 278 -7.15 20.53 -17.59
C HIS A 278 -6.26 20.62 -18.84
N THR A 279 -5.74 19.50 -19.35
CA THR A 279 -4.89 19.52 -20.56
C THR A 279 -5.64 20.00 -21.80
N GLU A 280 -6.92 19.65 -21.95
CA GLU A 280 -7.75 20.09 -23.06
C GLU A 280 -8.02 21.59 -23.01
N LEU A 281 -8.33 22.13 -21.82
CA LEU A 281 -8.54 23.57 -21.62
C LEU A 281 -7.27 24.38 -21.89
N VAL A 282 -6.12 23.94 -21.37
CA VAL A 282 -4.83 24.60 -21.64
C VAL A 282 -4.53 24.59 -23.14
N ARG A 283 -4.71 23.45 -23.82
CA ARG A 283 -4.52 23.34 -25.27
C ARG A 283 -5.46 24.27 -26.03
N ALA A 284 -6.73 24.36 -25.62
CA ALA A 284 -7.70 25.25 -26.26
C ALA A 284 -7.33 26.73 -26.10
N ILE A 285 -6.83 27.12 -24.92
CA ILE A 285 -6.33 28.49 -24.67
C ILE A 285 -5.13 28.80 -25.56
N GLN A 286 -4.14 27.90 -25.62
CA GLN A 286 -2.96 28.07 -26.46
C GLN A 286 -3.33 28.19 -27.94
N GLN A 287 -4.22 27.31 -28.43
CA GLN A 287 -4.68 27.37 -29.82
C GLN A 287 -5.38 28.70 -30.15
N ARG A 288 -6.20 29.23 -29.23
CA ARG A 288 -6.84 30.53 -29.41
C ARG A 288 -5.83 31.68 -29.42
N ASP A 289 -4.80 31.61 -28.59
CA ASP A 289 -3.70 32.59 -28.56
C ASP A 289 -2.93 32.61 -29.89
N ASP A 290 -2.58 31.43 -30.42
CA ASP A 290 -1.91 31.28 -31.72
C ASP A 290 -2.75 31.87 -32.87
N GLU A 291 -4.05 31.57 -32.90
CA GLU A 291 -4.99 32.10 -33.91
C GLU A 291 -5.07 33.65 -33.87
N LEU A 292 -5.10 34.24 -32.66
CA LEU A 292 -5.11 35.69 -32.49
C LEU A 292 -3.78 36.33 -32.91
N CYS A 293 -2.65 35.72 -32.55
CA CYS A 293 -1.33 36.18 -32.95
C CYS A 293 -1.18 36.17 -34.48
N GLU A 294 -1.63 35.11 -35.16
CA GLU A 294 -1.63 35.07 -36.62
C GLU A 294 -2.45 36.19 -37.26
N LEU A 295 -3.63 36.48 -36.71
CA LEU A 295 -4.49 37.55 -37.23
C LEU A 295 -3.82 38.92 -37.07
N VAL A 296 -3.23 39.18 -35.90
CA VAL A 296 -2.49 40.42 -35.62
C VAL A 296 -1.29 40.55 -36.58
N HIS A 297 -0.52 39.48 -36.79
CA HIS A 297 0.59 39.48 -37.74
C HIS A 297 0.13 39.75 -39.18
N LYS A 298 -0.94 39.09 -39.64
CA LYS A 298 -1.51 39.31 -40.99
C LYS A 298 -1.95 40.77 -41.17
N LEU A 299 -2.55 41.39 -40.16
CA LEU A 299 -2.96 42.80 -40.21
C LEU A 299 -1.77 43.76 -40.21
N ARG A 300 -0.77 43.50 -39.36
CA ARG A 300 0.49 44.25 -39.31
C ARG A 300 1.17 44.24 -40.67
N ASP A 301 1.41 43.07 -41.24
CA ASP A 301 2.18 42.90 -42.47
C ASP A 301 1.46 43.55 -43.66
N LYS A 302 0.13 43.40 -43.75
CA LYS A 302 -0.68 44.10 -44.77
C LYS A 302 -0.62 45.62 -44.65
N THR A 303 -0.53 46.15 -43.43
CA THR A 303 -0.50 47.60 -43.20
C THR A 303 0.88 48.16 -43.54
N ILE A 304 1.95 47.46 -43.16
CA ILE A 304 3.33 47.79 -43.54
C ILE A 304 3.48 47.75 -45.07
N GLU A 305 2.94 46.73 -45.74
CA GLU A 305 3.00 46.62 -47.19
C GLU A 305 2.27 47.76 -47.90
N ARG A 306 1.08 48.16 -47.40
CA ARG A 306 0.35 49.33 -47.92
C ARG A 306 1.17 50.61 -47.76
N GLU A 307 1.75 50.84 -46.58
CA GLU A 307 2.55 52.04 -46.30
C GLU A 307 3.82 52.08 -47.17
N ALA A 308 4.51 50.94 -47.31
CA ALA A 308 5.69 50.83 -48.17
C ALA A 308 5.37 51.14 -49.64
N LYS A 309 4.19 50.73 -50.11
CA LYS A 309 3.73 51.05 -51.47
C LYS A 309 3.45 52.54 -51.64
N LEU A 310 2.73 53.16 -50.70
CA LEU A 310 2.47 54.60 -50.72
C LEU A 310 3.78 55.41 -50.73
N TYR A 311 4.72 55.05 -49.85
CA TYR A 311 6.04 55.66 -49.80
C TYR A 311 6.81 55.49 -51.12
N GLN A 312 6.77 54.30 -51.73
CA GLN A 312 7.49 54.04 -52.97
C GLN A 312 6.90 54.82 -54.16
N ASP A 313 5.57 54.92 -54.24
CA ASP A 313 4.87 55.70 -55.27
C ASP A 313 5.19 57.20 -55.14
N GLU A 314 5.16 57.73 -53.91
CA GLU A 314 5.49 59.13 -53.63
C GLU A 314 6.97 59.43 -53.88
N LYS A 315 7.87 58.55 -53.44
CA LYS A 315 9.31 58.66 -53.72
C LYS A 315 9.58 58.71 -55.23
N LYS A 316 8.91 57.85 -56.00
CA LYS A 316 9.05 57.83 -57.47
C LYS A 316 8.62 59.16 -58.08
N TYR A 317 7.46 59.69 -57.67
CA TYR A 317 6.97 60.99 -58.13
C TYR A 317 7.96 62.12 -57.82
N ILE A 318 8.46 62.20 -56.59
CA ILE A 318 9.44 63.22 -56.18
C ILE A 318 10.74 63.09 -56.98
N MET A 319 11.21 61.87 -57.23
CA MET A 319 12.43 61.64 -58.02
C MET A 319 12.26 62.09 -59.48
N GLU A 320 11.15 61.75 -60.12
CA GLU A 320 10.85 62.17 -61.51
C GLU A 320 10.76 63.71 -61.61
N GLU A 321 10.10 64.35 -60.65
CA GLU A 321 9.99 65.81 -60.59
C GLU A 321 11.34 66.48 -60.36
N ARG A 322 12.15 65.95 -59.44
CA ARG A 322 13.51 66.42 -59.20
C ARG A 322 14.38 66.33 -60.46
N ASP A 323 14.33 65.20 -61.16
CA ASP A 323 15.14 64.97 -62.36
C ASP A 323 14.70 65.92 -63.50
N ARG A 324 13.40 66.20 -63.61
CA ARG A 324 12.86 67.23 -64.51
C ARG A 324 13.42 68.62 -64.19
N MET A 325 13.37 69.05 -62.93
CA MET A 325 13.91 70.35 -62.51
C MET A 325 15.42 70.42 -62.75
N HIS A 326 16.15 69.36 -62.46
CA HIS A 326 17.59 69.29 -62.70
C HIS A 326 17.92 69.40 -64.19
N GLY A 327 17.16 68.74 -65.06
CA GLY A 327 17.27 68.88 -66.52
C GLY A 327 17.05 70.33 -66.99
N ASN A 328 16.04 71.00 -66.45
CA ASN A 328 15.77 72.41 -66.77
C ASN A 328 16.91 73.33 -66.31
N ILE A 329 17.43 73.14 -65.09
CA ILE A 329 18.58 73.91 -64.58
C ILE A 329 19.81 73.70 -65.46
N ASN A 330 20.10 72.47 -65.87
CA ASN A 330 21.23 72.19 -66.75
C ASN A 330 21.08 72.85 -68.13
N ALA A 331 19.87 72.85 -68.70
CA ALA A 331 19.57 73.56 -69.93
C ALA A 331 19.75 75.08 -69.79
N MET A 332 19.31 75.66 -68.67
CA MET A 332 19.51 77.08 -68.34
C MET A 332 21.00 77.41 -68.18
N ASN A 333 21.76 76.62 -67.43
CA ASN A 333 23.20 76.82 -67.23
C ASN A 333 23.97 76.75 -68.56
N THR A 334 23.59 75.81 -69.44
CA THR A 334 24.21 75.65 -70.76
C THR A 334 23.91 76.86 -71.65
N ALA A 335 22.65 77.31 -71.69
CA ALA A 335 22.25 78.50 -72.43
C ALA A 335 22.94 79.75 -71.89
N HIS A 336 23.00 79.92 -70.56
CA HIS A 336 23.70 81.03 -69.91
C HIS A 336 25.19 81.05 -70.29
N SER A 337 25.91 79.94 -70.10
CA SER A 337 27.34 79.85 -70.42
C SER A 337 27.63 80.13 -71.90
N PHE A 338 26.81 79.58 -72.81
CA PHE A 338 26.91 79.84 -74.24
C PHE A 338 26.71 81.33 -74.57
N THR A 339 25.62 81.93 -74.08
CA THR A 339 25.31 83.35 -74.30
C THR A 339 26.38 84.26 -73.68
N GLU A 340 26.83 83.96 -72.47
CA GLU A 340 27.86 84.73 -71.77
C GLU A 340 29.20 84.72 -72.53
N ASN A 341 29.62 83.57 -73.06
CA ASN A 341 30.85 83.47 -73.85
C ASN A 341 30.77 84.27 -75.15
N ILE A 342 29.64 84.22 -75.86
CA ILE A 342 29.43 85.00 -77.09
C ILE A 342 29.45 86.50 -76.78
N LEU A 343 28.79 86.94 -75.70
CA LEU A 343 28.76 88.35 -75.32
C LEU A 343 30.13 88.87 -74.87
N LYS A 344 30.97 88.04 -74.23
CA LYS A 344 32.30 88.42 -73.74
C LYS A 344 33.40 88.38 -74.81
N HIS A 345 33.31 87.44 -75.75
CA HIS A 345 34.42 87.11 -76.64
C HIS A 345 34.07 87.16 -78.15
N GLY A 346 32.80 87.21 -78.52
CA GLY A 346 32.36 87.27 -79.92
C GLY A 346 32.61 88.63 -80.57
N GLN A 347 32.75 88.66 -81.90
CA GLN A 347 32.75 89.90 -82.67
C GLN A 347 31.30 90.34 -82.95
N ASP A 348 31.10 91.60 -83.36
CA ASP A 348 29.76 92.16 -83.63
C ASP A 348 28.94 91.28 -84.60
N VAL A 349 29.59 90.70 -85.62
CA VAL A 349 28.94 89.81 -86.59
C VAL A 349 28.49 88.48 -85.96
N ASP A 350 29.25 87.92 -85.03
CA ASP A 350 28.90 86.67 -84.32
C ASP A 350 27.71 86.90 -83.37
N ILE A 351 27.72 88.04 -82.66
CA ILE A 351 26.63 88.43 -81.76
C ILE A 351 25.34 88.65 -82.54
N MET A 352 25.41 89.38 -83.66
CA MET A 352 24.22 89.68 -84.46
C MET A 352 23.68 88.47 -85.22
N SER A 353 24.55 87.59 -85.72
CA SER A 353 24.12 86.36 -86.42
C SER A 353 23.46 85.34 -85.50
N LEU A 354 23.84 85.30 -84.22
CA LEU A 354 23.27 84.39 -83.20
C LEU A 354 22.19 85.04 -82.32
N SER A 355 21.90 86.33 -82.52
CA SER A 355 20.94 87.10 -81.71
C SER A 355 19.56 86.44 -81.60
N LYS A 356 18.97 86.05 -82.74
CA LYS A 356 17.65 85.43 -82.78
C LYS A 356 17.61 84.05 -82.10
N PRO A 357 18.51 83.09 -82.42
CA PRO A 357 18.58 81.82 -81.69
C PRO A 357 18.77 81.96 -80.18
N ILE A 358 19.60 82.91 -79.73
CA ILE A 358 19.84 83.16 -78.30
C ILE A 358 18.57 83.68 -77.62
N LEU A 359 17.93 84.69 -78.20
CA LEU A 359 16.70 85.28 -77.65
C LEU A 359 15.56 84.25 -77.59
N ASP A 360 15.37 83.47 -78.67
CA ASP A 360 14.35 82.43 -78.74
C ASP A 360 14.61 81.34 -77.67
N ARG A 361 15.87 80.92 -77.48
CA ARG A 361 16.21 79.91 -76.49
C ARG A 361 16.00 80.40 -75.06
N ILE A 362 16.44 81.61 -74.72
CA ILE A 362 16.25 82.21 -73.39
C ILE A 362 14.75 82.39 -73.11
N ALA A 363 13.99 82.92 -74.07
CA ALA A 363 12.55 83.09 -73.91
C ALA A 363 11.83 81.75 -73.64
N SER A 364 12.21 80.69 -74.36
CA SER A 364 11.63 79.35 -74.14
C SER A 364 11.96 78.74 -72.77
N LEU A 365 13.12 79.06 -72.20
CA LEU A 365 13.56 78.55 -70.90
C LEU A 365 12.97 79.35 -69.72
N CYS A 366 12.69 80.64 -69.92
CA CYS A 366 12.16 81.53 -68.88
C CYS A 366 10.62 81.51 -68.74
N LEU A 367 9.93 80.59 -69.43
CA LEU A 367 8.48 80.43 -69.25
C LEU A 367 8.17 79.95 -67.83
N PRO A 368 7.21 80.58 -67.12
CA PRO A 368 6.84 80.15 -65.78
C PRO A 368 6.27 78.73 -65.82
N GLN A 369 6.95 77.80 -65.14
CA GLN A 369 6.42 76.46 -64.95
C GLN A 369 5.42 76.47 -63.80
N ALA A 370 4.27 75.81 -64.00
CA ALA A 370 3.29 75.63 -62.95
C ALA A 370 3.92 74.83 -61.80
N ILE A 371 4.04 75.46 -60.63
CA ILE A 371 4.45 74.77 -59.40
C ILE A 371 3.30 73.82 -59.04
N PRO A 372 3.51 72.50 -58.99
CA PRO A 372 2.47 71.57 -58.55
C PRO A 372 2.00 71.95 -57.14
N ASP A 373 0.69 72.02 -56.96
CA ASP A 373 0.05 72.43 -55.71
C ASP A 373 0.49 71.52 -54.55
N ARG A 374 1.25 72.08 -53.60
CA ARG A 374 1.83 71.37 -52.43
C ARG A 374 0.78 70.87 -51.42
N LYS A 375 -0.52 71.06 -51.67
CA LYS A 375 -1.59 70.73 -50.72
C LYS A 375 -1.97 69.25 -50.59
N LYS A 376 -1.24 68.32 -51.20
CA LYS A 376 -1.45 66.86 -50.99
C LYS A 376 -0.53 66.22 -49.95
N PHE A 377 0.40 66.96 -49.35
CA PHE A 377 1.44 66.40 -48.46
C PHE A 377 1.18 66.58 -46.97
N SER A 378 -0.08 66.54 -46.52
CA SER A 378 -0.38 66.40 -45.09
C SER A 378 -0.38 64.92 -44.72
N PHE A 379 0.74 64.46 -44.15
CA PHE A 379 0.75 63.25 -43.33
C PHE A 379 -0.17 63.49 -42.13
N GLN A 380 -1.39 62.95 -42.17
CA GLN A 380 -2.27 62.79 -41.01
C GLN A 380 -2.54 61.31 -40.78
#